data_AF-A0A3N5R0R5-F1
#
_entry.id   AF-A0A3N5R0R5-F1
#
_cell.length_a   1.000
_cell.length_b   1.000
_cell.length_c   1.000
_cell.angle_alpha   90.00
_cell.angle_beta   90.00
_cell.angle_gamma   90.00
#
_symmetry.space_group_name_H-M   'P 1'
#
loop_
_entity.id
_entity.type
_entity.pdbx_description
1 polymer ?
#
loop_
_entity_poly.entity_id
_entity_poly.type
_entity_poly.pdbx_seq_one_letter_code
_entity_poly.pdbx_strand_id
1 'polypeptide(L)'
;MNSAVSAGSMMHSFRRNFSVWLPLVALVLLPAGCGQQTVKLQGNADESRQIVNEMLDAWKSGRKPDEFQQSRKPPVVVGDEDWSAGAQLKSFDVAAPVEYGGNWRVPVVVTTVTPAQGERQRNVAYGVTLKPVVTIIRADDTEF
;
A
#
# COMPACT_ATOMS: atom_id res chain seq x y z
N MET A 1 86.21 31.25 8.13
CA MET A 1 86.37 31.84 6.78
C MET A 1 85.85 30.84 5.77
N ASN A 2 85.01 31.32 4.86
CA ASN A 2 84.60 30.77 3.56
C ASN A 2 83.63 29.57 3.49
N SER A 3 82.38 29.98 3.37
CA SER A 3 81.26 29.53 2.54
C SER A 3 81.55 28.81 1.20
N ALA A 4 80.46 28.20 0.72
CA ALA A 4 80.03 27.94 -0.67
C ALA A 4 80.45 26.59 -1.28
N VAL A 5 79.54 25.61 -1.42
CA VAL A 5 78.39 25.51 -2.36
C VAL A 5 78.87 25.27 -3.80
N SER A 6 78.55 24.09 -4.32
CA SER A 6 78.84 23.65 -5.69
C SER A 6 77.57 23.13 -6.37
N ALA A 7 77.54 23.34 -7.70
CA ALA A 7 76.60 22.90 -8.72
C ALA A 7 75.21 23.56 -8.72
N GLY A 8 74.75 24.29 -9.74
CA GLY A 8 75.21 24.41 -11.12
C GLY A 8 74.15 23.84 -12.08
N SER A 9 73.47 24.75 -12.81
CA SER A 9 72.70 24.52 -14.04
C SER A 9 71.43 23.65 -13.92
N MET A 10 70.35 23.84 -14.68
CA MET A 10 70.07 24.72 -15.80
C MET A 10 68.55 24.83 -15.92
N MET A 11 68.11 26.03 -16.30
CA MET A 11 66.75 26.32 -16.73
C MET A 11 66.29 25.35 -17.83
N HIS A 12 65.13 24.73 -17.65
CA HIS A 12 64.20 24.55 -18.76
C HIS A 12 62.91 25.29 -18.43
N SER A 13 62.81 26.45 -19.08
CA SER A 13 61.61 27.23 -19.26
C SER A 13 60.51 26.37 -19.87
N PHE A 14 59.38 26.24 -19.18
CA PHE A 14 58.09 25.98 -19.84
C PHE A 14 57.09 27.02 -19.36
N ARG A 15 57.17 28.22 -19.96
CA ARG A 15 56.03 29.14 -20.01
C ARG A 15 55.06 28.57 -21.03
N ARG A 16 53.88 28.16 -20.61
CA ARG A 16 52.71 28.16 -21.50
C ARG A 16 51.43 28.25 -20.69
N ASN A 17 50.90 29.47 -20.65
CA ASN A 17 49.50 29.76 -20.35
C ASN A 17 48.61 28.83 -21.18
N PHE A 18 47.90 27.92 -20.53
CA PHE A 18 46.69 27.27 -21.06
C PHE A 18 45.62 27.51 -20.00
N SER A 19 45.05 28.72 -20.03
CA SER A 19 43.75 28.96 -20.66
C SER A 19 42.65 28.26 -19.87
N VAL A 20 42.16 29.02 -18.91
CA VAL A 20 40.93 28.86 -18.13
C VAL A 20 39.76 28.69 -19.10
N TRP A 21 39.41 27.48 -19.51
CA TRP A 21 38.15 27.21 -20.21
C TRP A 21 37.65 25.80 -19.87
N LEU A 22 36.36 25.72 -19.52
CA LEU A 22 35.48 24.56 -19.31
C LEU A 22 35.38 23.93 -17.90
N PRO A 23 34.83 24.65 -16.90
CA PRO A 23 33.89 24.04 -15.97
C PRO A 23 32.46 24.26 -16.52
N LEU A 24 32.05 23.54 -17.57
CA LEU A 24 30.72 23.71 -18.18
C LEU A 24 30.06 22.37 -18.60
N VAL A 25 30.40 21.27 -17.92
CA VAL A 25 29.89 19.91 -18.24
C VAL A 25 29.26 19.22 -17.02
N ALA A 26 28.89 19.95 -15.98
CA ALA A 26 28.41 19.36 -14.72
C ALA A 26 26.90 19.57 -14.42
N LEU A 27 26.08 20.02 -15.38
CA LEU A 27 24.70 20.46 -15.09
C LEU A 27 23.63 19.99 -16.10
N VAL A 28 23.70 18.74 -16.60
CA VAL A 28 22.68 18.18 -17.54
C VAL A 28 22.20 16.76 -17.15
N LEU A 29 22.35 16.35 -15.89
CA LEU A 29 21.81 15.07 -15.40
C LEU A 29 21.26 15.38 -14.01
N LEU A 30 19.96 15.59 -13.78
CA LEU A 30 18.92 14.55 -13.78
C LEU A 30 17.55 15.26 -13.65
N PRO A 31 16.58 14.99 -14.53
CA PRO A 31 15.23 14.71 -14.07
C PRO A 31 15.02 13.22 -14.30
N ALA A 32 15.65 12.39 -13.45
CA ALA A 32 15.20 11.00 -13.34
C ALA A 32 13.78 11.08 -12.79
N GLY A 33 12.83 10.94 -13.71
CA GLY A 33 11.43 11.25 -13.47
C GLY A 33 10.90 10.56 -12.23
N CYS A 34 10.10 11.30 -11.46
CA CYS A 34 9.01 10.73 -10.70
C CYS A 34 8.17 9.89 -11.67
N GLY A 35 8.50 8.61 -11.81
CA GLY A 35 7.66 7.64 -12.47
C GLY A 35 6.39 7.57 -11.65
N GLN A 36 5.35 8.25 -12.12
CA GLN A 36 4.03 8.23 -11.50
C GLN A 36 3.48 6.81 -11.68
N GLN A 37 3.81 5.91 -10.74
CA GLN A 37 3.22 4.59 -10.68
C GLN A 37 1.73 4.77 -10.46
N THR A 38 0.96 4.58 -11.53
CA THR A 38 -0.49 4.47 -11.41
C THR A 38 -0.79 3.21 -10.64
N VAL A 39 -1.38 3.36 -9.46
CA VAL A 39 -1.88 2.22 -8.68
C VAL A 39 -3.03 1.63 -9.49
N LYS A 40 -2.76 0.53 -10.18
CA LYS A 40 -3.79 -0.19 -10.93
C LYS A 40 -4.63 -1.01 -9.97
N LEU A 41 -5.93 -0.75 -9.98
CA LEU A 41 -6.91 -1.59 -9.32
C LEU A 41 -6.77 -3.04 -9.78
N GLN A 42 -6.75 -3.97 -8.84
CA GLN A 42 -6.57 -5.39 -9.12
C GLN A 42 -7.90 -6.12 -9.07
N GLY A 43 -8.13 -7.01 -10.05
CA GLY A 43 -9.36 -7.80 -10.19
C GLY A 43 -10.56 -6.96 -10.64
N ASN A 44 -11.78 -7.42 -10.37
CA ASN A 44 -13.00 -6.73 -10.77
C ASN A 44 -14.00 -6.52 -9.61
N ALA A 45 -15.02 -5.68 -9.87
CA ALA A 45 -16.04 -5.36 -8.90
C ALA A 45 -16.82 -6.60 -8.43
N ASP A 46 -17.25 -7.46 -9.35
CA ASP A 46 -18.06 -8.64 -9.02
C ASP A 46 -17.31 -9.63 -8.12
N GLU A 47 -16.03 -9.88 -8.41
CA GLU A 47 -15.14 -10.71 -7.57
C GLU A 47 -15.01 -10.13 -6.15
N SER A 48 -14.87 -8.80 -6.04
CA SER A 48 -14.75 -8.11 -4.76
C SER A 48 -16.05 -8.17 -3.95
N ARG A 49 -17.19 -8.01 -4.61
CA ARG A 49 -18.50 -8.18 -4.00
C ARG A 49 -18.72 -9.62 -3.54
N GLN A 50 -18.34 -10.58 -4.37
CA GLN A 50 -18.52 -12.00 -4.09
C GLN A 50 -17.74 -12.42 -2.85
N ILE A 51 -16.46 -12.05 -2.75
CA ILE A 51 -15.64 -12.48 -1.60
C ILE A 51 -16.13 -11.86 -0.28
N VAL A 52 -16.64 -10.63 -0.31
CA VAL A 52 -17.25 -10.00 0.87
C VAL A 52 -18.55 -10.72 1.26
N ASN A 53 -19.39 -11.11 0.31
CA ASN A 53 -20.57 -11.93 0.60
C ASN A 53 -20.19 -13.26 1.26
N GLU A 54 -19.22 -13.98 0.71
CA GLU A 54 -18.77 -15.26 1.26
C GLU A 54 -18.21 -15.12 2.69
N MET A 55 -17.46 -14.04 2.95
CA MET A 55 -16.95 -13.72 4.27
C MET A 55 -18.09 -13.45 5.26
N LEU A 56 -19.08 -12.63 4.88
CA LEU A 56 -20.23 -12.29 5.72
C LEU A 56 -21.15 -13.50 5.95
N ASP A 57 -21.32 -14.38 4.96
CA ASP A 57 -22.02 -15.64 5.13
C ASP A 57 -21.31 -16.55 6.13
N ALA A 58 -19.98 -16.66 6.04
CA ALA A 58 -19.19 -17.41 7.02
C ALA A 58 -19.39 -16.83 8.43
N TRP A 59 -19.33 -15.51 8.60
CA TRP A 59 -19.59 -14.86 9.89
C TRP A 59 -21.01 -15.12 10.39
N LYS A 60 -22.04 -14.94 9.55
CA LYS A 60 -23.44 -15.19 9.88
C LYS A 60 -23.71 -16.64 10.28
N SER A 61 -22.99 -17.59 9.69
CA SER A 61 -23.05 -19.01 10.06
C SER A 61 -22.34 -19.36 11.39
N GLY A 62 -21.67 -18.39 12.02
CA GLY A 62 -20.97 -18.56 13.29
C GLY A 62 -19.53 -19.07 13.16
N ARG A 63 -18.96 -19.10 11.94
CA ARG A 63 -17.54 -19.43 11.76
C ARG A 63 -16.65 -18.33 12.35
N LYS A 64 -15.45 -18.71 12.76
CA LYS A 64 -14.43 -17.76 13.25
C LYS A 64 -13.64 -17.14 12.09
N PRO A 65 -13.06 -15.94 12.25
CA PRO A 65 -12.23 -15.30 11.23
C PRO A 65 -11.12 -16.23 10.72
N ASP A 66 -10.36 -16.85 11.63
CA ASP A 66 -9.24 -17.75 11.29
C ASP A 66 -9.68 -18.95 10.44
N GLU A 67 -10.87 -19.50 10.70
CA GLU A 67 -11.43 -20.60 9.92
C GLU A 67 -11.75 -20.17 8.48
N PHE A 68 -12.19 -18.92 8.28
CA PHE A 68 -12.42 -18.38 6.95
C PHE A 68 -11.10 -18.04 6.24
N GLN A 69 -10.16 -17.41 6.94
CA GLN A 69 -8.83 -17.07 6.40
C GLN A 69 -8.11 -18.31 5.85
N GLN A 70 -8.21 -19.44 6.54
CA GLN A 70 -7.59 -20.72 6.16
C GLN A 70 -8.35 -21.50 5.08
N SER A 71 -9.53 -21.04 4.65
CA SER A 71 -10.37 -21.76 3.68
C SER A 71 -9.85 -21.73 2.24
N ARG A 72 -8.82 -20.90 1.96
CA ARG A 72 -8.23 -20.72 0.63
C ARG A 72 -6.71 -20.82 0.67
N LYS A 73 -6.10 -21.01 -0.50
CA LYS A 73 -4.64 -21.01 -0.72
C LYS A 73 -4.30 -20.07 -1.89
N PRO A 74 -3.53 -18.98 -1.69
CA PRO A 74 -3.00 -18.51 -0.42
C PRO A 74 -4.12 -18.14 0.58
N PRO A 75 -3.84 -18.15 1.90
CA PRO A 75 -4.82 -17.73 2.91
C PRO A 75 -5.32 -16.31 2.65
N VAL A 76 -6.61 -16.08 2.92
CA VAL A 76 -7.20 -14.74 2.88
C VAL A 76 -6.80 -14.00 4.14
N VAL A 77 -6.47 -12.71 4.04
CA VAL A 77 -6.32 -11.83 5.19
C VAL A 77 -7.66 -11.17 5.49
N VAL A 78 -8.17 -11.33 6.70
CA VAL A 78 -9.43 -10.69 7.12
C VAL A 78 -9.21 -9.86 8.38
N GLY A 79 -9.66 -8.61 8.36
CA GLY A 79 -9.65 -7.69 9.49
C GLY A 79 -11.03 -7.13 9.72
N ASP A 80 -11.72 -7.66 10.73
CA ASP A 80 -13.00 -7.16 11.23
C ASP A 80 -13.00 -7.27 12.75
N GLU A 81 -13.02 -6.12 13.42
CA GLU A 81 -12.90 -6.03 14.88
C GLU A 81 -14.14 -6.54 15.62
N ASP A 82 -15.34 -6.38 15.07
CA ASP A 82 -16.56 -6.94 15.69
C ASP A 82 -16.57 -8.47 15.59
N TRP A 83 -16.23 -9.02 14.42
CA TRP A 83 -16.16 -10.46 14.22
C TRP A 83 -15.08 -11.09 15.09
N SER A 84 -13.91 -10.45 15.16
CA SER A 84 -12.79 -10.87 16.02
C SER A 84 -13.13 -10.79 17.51
N ALA A 85 -13.95 -9.81 17.91
CA ALA A 85 -14.47 -9.69 19.27
C ALA A 85 -15.61 -10.69 19.60
N GLY A 86 -16.02 -11.51 18.63
CA GLY A 86 -17.05 -12.53 18.81
C GLY A 86 -18.49 -12.02 18.69
N ALA A 87 -18.71 -10.86 18.06
CA ALA A 87 -20.06 -10.42 17.72
C ALA A 87 -20.74 -11.42 16.78
N GLN A 88 -22.06 -11.59 16.91
CA GLN A 88 -22.84 -12.42 16.00
C GLN A 88 -23.44 -11.55 14.89
N LEU A 89 -23.24 -11.92 13.63
CA LEU A 89 -23.91 -11.26 12.50
C LEU A 89 -25.32 -11.84 12.31
N LYS A 90 -26.35 -10.99 12.35
CA LYS A 90 -27.76 -11.38 12.16
C LYS A 90 -28.21 -11.19 10.72
N SER A 91 -27.85 -10.08 10.11
CA SER A 91 -28.13 -9.77 8.71
C SER A 91 -27.06 -8.87 8.13
N PHE A 92 -26.98 -8.87 6.80
CA PHE A 92 -26.15 -7.96 6.06
C PHE A 92 -26.80 -7.64 4.70
N ASP A 93 -26.45 -6.49 4.12
CA ASP A 93 -26.79 -6.10 2.77
C ASP A 93 -25.55 -5.49 2.09
N VAL A 94 -25.16 -6.05 0.94
CA VAL A 94 -23.92 -5.70 0.22
C VAL A 94 -24.26 -4.88 -1.02
N ALA A 95 -23.82 -3.63 -1.03
CA ALA A 95 -24.00 -2.70 -2.14
C ALA A 95 -23.03 -2.97 -3.30
N ALA A 96 -23.11 -2.14 -4.34
CA ALA A 96 -22.17 -2.17 -5.46
C ALA A 96 -20.77 -1.69 -5.00
N PRO A 97 -19.69 -2.40 -5.34
CA PRO A 97 -18.33 -1.94 -5.07
C PRO A 97 -17.98 -0.67 -5.85
N VAL A 98 -17.12 0.15 -5.25
CA VAL A 98 -16.56 1.37 -5.87
C VAL A 98 -15.04 1.32 -5.83
N GLU A 99 -14.38 1.96 -6.79
CA GLU A 99 -12.93 2.10 -6.78
C GLU A 99 -12.52 3.17 -5.76
N TYR A 100 -11.56 2.87 -4.88
CA TYR A 100 -11.06 3.83 -3.90
C TYR A 100 -9.60 3.56 -3.57
N GLY A 101 -8.72 4.53 -3.83
CA GLY A 101 -7.31 4.45 -3.45
C GLY A 101 -6.57 3.22 -4.01
N GLY A 102 -6.96 2.71 -5.18
CA GLY A 102 -6.37 1.52 -5.80
C GLY A 102 -6.88 0.17 -5.26
N ASN A 103 -7.90 0.19 -4.39
CA ASN A 103 -8.61 -0.97 -3.89
C ASN A 103 -10.10 -0.88 -4.23
N TRP A 104 -10.80 -2.01 -4.06
CA TRP A 104 -12.27 -2.01 -4.10
C TRP A 104 -12.79 -1.66 -2.72
N ARG A 105 -13.74 -0.74 -2.65
CA ARG A 105 -14.53 -0.43 -1.45
C ARG A 105 -15.90 -1.07 -1.63
N VAL A 106 -16.28 -1.95 -0.72
CA VAL A 106 -17.57 -2.65 -0.75
C VAL A 106 -18.43 -2.16 0.42
N PRO A 107 -19.41 -1.26 0.19
CA PRO A 107 -20.30 -0.80 1.24
C PRO A 107 -21.24 -1.92 1.71
N VAL A 108 -21.41 -2.04 3.02
CA VAL A 108 -22.23 -3.07 3.65
C VAL A 108 -23.02 -2.47 4.81
N VAL A 109 -24.32 -2.76 4.85
CA VAL A 109 -25.13 -2.59 6.07
C VAL A 109 -25.07 -3.90 6.84
N VAL A 110 -24.61 -3.87 8.09
CA VAL A 110 -24.54 -5.06 8.97
C VAL A 110 -25.41 -4.86 10.20
N THR A 111 -26.07 -5.93 10.64
CA THR A 111 -26.72 -5.98 11.94
C THR A 111 -26.01 -7.01 12.79
N THR A 112 -25.36 -6.57 13.87
CA THR A 112 -24.60 -7.43 14.78
C THR A 112 -25.22 -7.44 16.18
N VAL A 113 -25.00 -8.51 16.92
CA VAL A 113 -25.41 -8.66 18.32
C VAL A 113 -24.19 -8.97 19.17
N THR A 114 -24.02 -8.22 20.27
CA THR A 114 -23.05 -8.53 21.32
C THR A 114 -23.74 -8.59 22.69
N PRO A 115 -23.22 -9.38 23.66
CA PRO A 115 -23.77 -9.40 25.01
C PRO A 115 -23.74 -8.04 25.71
N ALA A 116 -22.70 -7.23 25.44
CA ALA A 116 -22.51 -5.94 26.09
C ALA A 116 -23.42 -4.83 25.54
N GLN A 117 -23.79 -4.91 24.27
CA GLN A 117 -24.41 -3.79 23.56
C GLN A 117 -25.76 -4.11 22.91
N GLY A 118 -26.20 -5.36 22.97
CA GLY A 118 -27.41 -5.83 22.29
C GLY A 118 -27.25 -5.82 20.77
N GLU A 119 -28.37 -5.67 20.07
CA GLU A 119 -28.43 -5.58 18.62
C GLU A 119 -28.10 -4.16 18.13
N ARG A 120 -27.26 -4.07 17.09
CA ARG A 120 -26.87 -2.81 16.46
C ARG A 120 -26.78 -2.96 14.95
N GLN A 121 -27.39 -2.03 14.24
CA GLN A 121 -27.19 -1.85 12.80
C GLN A 121 -26.12 -0.79 12.55
N ARG A 122 -25.20 -1.06 11.62
CA ARG A 122 -24.12 -0.15 11.22
C ARG A 122 -23.93 -0.18 9.71
N ASN A 123 -23.58 0.96 9.16
CA ASN A 123 -23.06 1.07 7.79
C ASN A 123 -21.54 1.02 7.88
N VAL A 124 -20.93 0.08 7.19
CA VAL A 124 -19.47 -0.11 7.13
C VAL A 124 -19.04 -0.25 5.68
N ALA A 125 -17.74 -0.16 5.42
CA ALA A 125 -17.18 -0.54 4.14
C ALA A 125 -16.11 -1.61 4.33
N TYR A 126 -15.88 -2.46 3.34
CA TYR A 126 -14.70 -3.33 3.29
C TYR A 126 -13.78 -2.89 2.16
N GLY A 127 -12.52 -2.62 2.50
CA GLY A 127 -11.43 -2.51 1.54
C GLY A 127 -11.02 -3.91 1.09
N VAL A 128 -11.06 -4.15 -0.22
CA VAL A 128 -10.76 -5.43 -0.85
C VAL A 128 -9.61 -5.28 -1.84
N THR A 129 -8.59 -6.11 -1.64
CA THR A 129 -7.52 -6.34 -2.61
C THR A 129 -7.60 -7.80 -3.06
N LEU A 130 -7.61 -8.06 -4.36
CA LEU A 130 -7.76 -9.42 -4.90
C LEU A 130 -6.43 -10.10 -5.26
N LYS A 131 -5.33 -9.33 -5.39
CA LYS A 131 -4.00 -9.84 -5.78
C LYS A 131 -2.88 -9.05 -5.09
N PRO A 132 -1.71 -9.67 -4.79
CA PRO A 132 -1.40 -11.10 -4.97
C PRO A 132 -2.00 -12.01 -3.88
N VAL A 133 -2.41 -11.42 -2.75
CA VAL A 133 -3.11 -12.07 -1.65
C VAL A 133 -4.46 -11.39 -1.50
N VAL A 134 -5.51 -12.17 -1.28
CA VAL A 134 -6.83 -11.61 -1.04
C VAL A 134 -6.86 -11.03 0.37
N THR A 135 -7.23 -9.76 0.47
CA THR A 135 -7.30 -9.02 1.74
C THR A 135 -8.66 -8.34 1.84
N ILE A 136 -9.34 -8.50 2.98
CA ILE A 136 -10.64 -7.91 3.28
C ILE A 136 -10.52 -7.22 4.64
N ILE A 137 -10.48 -5.89 4.66
CA ILE A 137 -10.31 -5.11 5.89
C ILE A 137 -11.47 -4.15 6.02
N ARG A 138 -12.12 -4.12 7.18
CA ARG A 138 -13.15 -3.13 7.46
C ARG A 138 -12.56 -1.73 7.46
N ALA A 139 -13.29 -0.80 6.85
CA ALA A 139 -13.03 0.61 6.87
C ALA A 139 -14.29 1.32 7.42
N ASP A 140 -14.15 1.94 8.58
CA ASP A 140 -15.27 2.55 9.32
C ASP A 140 -15.70 3.93 8.77
N ASP A 141 -15.06 4.38 7.71
CA ASP A 141 -15.42 5.59 6.98
C ASP A 141 -16.44 5.26 5.88
N THR A 142 -17.63 5.85 6.02
CA THR A 142 -18.72 5.76 5.03
C THR A 142 -18.71 6.91 4.03
N GLU A 143 -17.68 7.76 4.04
CA GLU A 143 -17.52 8.82 3.06
C GLU A 143 -16.87 8.22 1.80
N PHE A 144 -17.65 8.15 0.72
CA PHE A 144 -17.25 7.65 -0.59
C PHE A 144 -17.32 8.78 -1.62
#